data_AF-A0A1D1XT37-F1
#
_entry.id   AF-A0A1D1XT37-F1
#
_cell.length_a   1.000
_cell.length_b   1.000
_cell.length_c   1.000
_cell.angle_alpha   90.00
_cell.angle_beta   90.00
_cell.angle_gamma   90.00
#
_symmetry.space_group_name_H-M   'P 1'
#
loop_
_entity.id
_entity.type
_entity.pdbx_description
1 polymer ?
#
loop_
_entity_poly.entity_id
_entity_poly.type
_entity_poly.pdbx_seq_one_letter_code
_entity_poly.pdbx_strand_id
1 'polypeptide(L)'
;PARKRPVLAFFAGQIHGYLRPLLLQHWENRDPRMKVFGPLPWEEGRKKGEAYAQYMRSSKYCICPRGYKVNSPRVVEAIFYECVPVIISDNFVPSFFEVFNWAAFSVVVAEKDVPRLKEVLAAIPKKKYLALHEGVRRVQQHFLWHKQP
;
A
#
# COMPACT_ATOMS: atom_id res chain seq x y z
N PRO A 1 -13.93 -6.50 4.50
CA PRO A 1 -13.51 -7.71 5.27
C PRO A 1 -12.29 -8.40 4.65
N ALA A 2 -11.32 -8.85 5.46
CA ALA A 2 -10.06 -9.44 4.99
C ALA A 2 -10.23 -10.61 4.00
N ARG A 3 -11.28 -11.43 4.15
CA ARG A 3 -11.58 -12.56 3.27
C ARG A 3 -12.15 -12.16 1.90
N LYS A 4 -12.59 -10.91 1.72
CA LYS A 4 -13.20 -10.38 0.48
C LYS A 4 -12.22 -9.52 -0.35
N ARG A 5 -10.91 -9.72 -0.19
CA ARG A 5 -9.83 -8.99 -0.89
C ARG A 5 -9.13 -9.91 -1.91
N PRO A 6 -9.62 -9.99 -3.17
CA PRO A 6 -9.10 -10.91 -4.18
C PRO A 6 -7.74 -10.47 -4.78
N VAL A 7 -7.45 -9.17 -4.79
CA VAL A 7 -6.20 -8.62 -5.31
C VAL A 7 -5.10 -8.83 -4.26
N LEU A 8 -3.93 -9.31 -4.68
CA LEU A 8 -2.80 -9.51 -3.76
C LEU A 8 -2.24 -8.15 -3.34
N ALA A 9 -1.81 -7.34 -4.31
CA ALA A 9 -1.24 -6.04 -4.03
C ALA A 9 -1.68 -4.98 -5.05
N PHE A 10 -1.73 -3.73 -4.60
CA PHE A 10 -2.09 -2.58 -5.42
C PHE A 10 -1.11 -1.42 -5.28
N PHE A 11 -0.86 -0.76 -6.41
CA PHE A 11 -0.20 0.53 -6.52
C PHE A 11 -0.79 1.33 -7.68
N ALA A 12 -1.06 2.60 -7.46
CA ALA A 12 -1.18 3.58 -8.53
C ALA A 12 -0.68 4.95 -8.05
N GLY A 13 -0.09 5.74 -8.94
CA GLY A 13 0.29 7.12 -8.61
C GLY A 13 1.42 7.69 -9.44
N GLN A 14 1.81 8.91 -9.09
CA GLN A 14 2.85 9.65 -9.78
C GLN A 14 4.21 8.97 -9.70
N ILE A 15 4.97 9.05 -10.79
CA ILE A 15 6.28 8.41 -10.96
C ILE A 15 7.39 9.35 -10.46
N HIS A 16 7.41 9.53 -9.15
CA HIS A 16 8.38 10.36 -8.44
C HIS A 16 9.36 9.49 -7.63
N GLY A 17 10.63 9.88 -7.59
CA GLY A 17 11.71 9.09 -6.98
C GLY A 17 12.18 7.97 -7.90
N TYR A 18 13.33 7.37 -7.59
CA TYR A 18 13.93 6.32 -8.42
C TYR A 18 13.20 4.96 -8.29
N LEU A 19 12.54 4.70 -7.16
CA LEU A 19 11.96 3.39 -6.86
C LEU A 19 10.65 3.13 -7.59
N ARG A 20 9.85 4.17 -7.88
CA ARG A 20 8.55 4.01 -8.55
C ARG A 20 8.69 3.57 -10.02
N PRO A 21 9.60 4.15 -10.83
CA PRO A 21 9.93 3.59 -12.14
C PRO A 21 10.31 2.11 -12.10
N LEU A 22 11.16 1.71 -11.15
CA LEU A 22 11.59 0.32 -11.00
C LEU A 22 10.40 -0.60 -10.65
N LEU A 23 9.52 -0.15 -9.75
CA LEU A 23 8.31 -0.89 -9.42
C LEU A 23 7.43 -1.13 -10.66
N LEU A 24 7.23 -0.10 -11.49
CA LEU A 24 6.46 -0.23 -12.73
C LEU A 24 7.15 -1.15 -13.74
N GLN A 25 8.46 -0.99 -13.95
CA GLN A 25 9.24 -1.84 -14.85
C GLN A 25 9.06 -3.33 -14.53
N HIS A 26 9.01 -3.69 -13.25
CA HIS A 26 8.86 -5.08 -12.81
C HIS A 26 7.41 -5.58 -12.77
N TRP A 27 6.42 -4.73 -12.47
CA TRP A 27 5.07 -5.20 -12.11
C TRP A 27 3.92 -4.63 -12.93
N GLU A 28 4.13 -3.55 -13.69
CA GLU A 28 3.05 -2.94 -14.47
C GLU A 28 2.51 -3.93 -15.51
N ASN A 29 1.22 -4.23 -15.40
CA ASN A 29 0.50 -5.17 -16.27
C ASN A 29 1.13 -6.57 -16.39
N ARG A 30 1.95 -7.00 -15.41
CA ARG A 30 2.64 -8.31 -15.44
C ARG A 30 1.88 -9.45 -14.78
N ASP A 31 1.01 -9.16 -13.81
CA ASP A 31 0.30 -10.19 -13.06
C ASP A 31 -1.14 -9.76 -12.71
N PRO A 32 -2.16 -10.62 -12.91
CA PRO A 32 -3.55 -10.24 -12.69
C PRO A 32 -3.90 -9.93 -11.24
N ARG A 33 -3.10 -10.40 -10.26
CA ARG A 33 -3.27 -10.18 -8.82
C ARG A 33 -2.36 -9.07 -8.29
N MET A 34 -1.42 -8.56 -9.08
CA MET A 34 -0.60 -7.38 -8.77
C MET A 34 -1.08 -6.20 -9.61
N LYS A 35 -1.98 -5.39 -9.05
CA LYS A 35 -2.56 -4.22 -9.73
C LYS A 35 -1.61 -3.02 -9.55
N VAL A 36 -0.56 -2.97 -10.36
CA VAL A 36 0.45 -1.91 -10.35
C VAL A 36 0.29 -1.07 -11.61
N PHE A 37 0.09 0.23 -11.43
CA PHE A 37 -0.11 1.19 -12.50
C PHE A 37 0.70 2.46 -12.25
N GLY A 38 1.04 3.18 -13.32
CA GLY A 38 1.42 4.58 -13.21
C GLY A 38 0.28 5.51 -12.76
N PRO A 39 0.32 6.80 -13.16
CA PRO A 39 -0.79 7.70 -12.95
C PRO A 39 -2.05 7.15 -13.64
N LEU A 40 -3.14 6.93 -12.90
CA LEU A 40 -4.41 6.54 -13.52
C LEU A 40 -4.89 7.66 -14.47
N PRO A 41 -5.40 7.31 -15.68
CA PRO A 41 -5.80 8.25 -16.72
C PRO A 41 -6.69 9.38 -16.19
N TRP A 42 -6.48 10.58 -16.71
CA TRP A 42 -7.12 11.81 -16.23
C TRP A 42 -8.60 11.93 -16.62
N GLU A 43 -9.05 11.21 -17.64
CA GLU A 43 -10.24 11.55 -18.42
C GLU A 43 -11.59 11.49 -17.68
N GLU A 44 -11.67 10.97 -16.44
CA GLU A 44 -12.97 10.74 -15.79
C GLU A 44 -13.12 11.19 -14.33
N GLY A 45 -12.26 12.10 -13.84
CA GLY A 45 -12.48 12.81 -12.56
C GLY A 45 -12.94 11.93 -11.39
N ARG A 46 -14.23 11.99 -11.02
CA ARG A 46 -14.84 11.19 -9.92
C ARG A 46 -14.68 9.67 -10.10
N LYS A 47 -14.77 9.15 -11.32
CA LYS A 47 -14.60 7.71 -11.60
C LYS A 47 -13.19 7.21 -11.27
N LYS A 48 -12.17 8.07 -11.40
CA LYS A 48 -10.79 7.76 -10.98
C LYS A 48 -10.71 7.53 -9.47
N GLY A 49 -11.36 8.38 -8.68
CA GLY A 49 -11.43 8.23 -7.23
C GLY A 49 -12.12 6.93 -6.81
N GLU A 50 -13.21 6.59 -7.50
CA GLU A 50 -13.97 5.35 -7.26
C GLU A 50 -13.17 4.10 -7.63
N ALA A 51 -12.51 4.07 -8.79
CA ALA A 51 -11.65 2.97 -9.21
C ALA A 51 -10.45 2.78 -8.27
N TYR A 52 -9.78 3.86 -7.89
CA TYR A 52 -8.67 3.83 -6.94
C TYR A 52 -9.11 3.29 -5.57
N ALA A 53 -10.22 3.80 -5.05
CA ALA A 53 -10.80 3.33 -3.79
C ALA A 53 -11.25 1.86 -3.88
N GLN A 54 -11.77 1.40 -5.02
CA GLN A 54 -12.14 0.01 -5.24
C GLN A 54 -10.90 -0.90 -5.21
N TYR A 55 -9.80 -0.52 -5.86
CA TYR A 55 -8.55 -1.29 -5.79
C TYR A 55 -7.99 -1.33 -4.38
N MET A 56 -7.96 -0.20 -3.66
CA MET A 56 -7.57 -0.15 -2.24
C MET A 56 -8.40 -1.09 -1.37
N ARG A 57 -9.74 -1.08 -1.50
CA ARG A 57 -10.67 -1.92 -0.72
C ARG A 57 -10.60 -3.40 -1.08
N SER A 58 -10.24 -3.73 -2.32
CA SER A 58 -10.18 -5.13 -2.82
C SER A 58 -8.78 -5.75 -2.74
N SER A 59 -7.76 -4.98 -2.38
CA SER A 59 -6.37 -5.45 -2.26
C SER A 59 -6.02 -5.86 -0.85
N LYS A 60 -5.22 -6.92 -0.69
CA LYS A 60 -4.69 -7.31 0.62
C LYS A 60 -3.62 -6.34 1.10
N TYR A 61 -2.73 -5.98 0.19
CA TYR A 61 -1.55 -5.16 0.43
C TYR A 61 -1.57 -3.91 -0.46
N CYS A 62 -1.21 -2.76 0.09
CA CYS A 62 -1.12 -1.50 -0.66
C CYS A 62 0.33 -1.01 -0.64
N ILE A 63 0.95 -1.02 -1.82
CA ILE A 63 2.38 -0.79 -1.97
C ILE A 63 2.66 0.71 -1.82
N CYS A 64 3.57 1.01 -0.90
CA CYS A 64 3.97 2.35 -0.49
C CYS A 64 5.47 2.52 -0.75
N PRO A 65 5.93 2.52 -2.02
CA PRO A 65 7.33 2.79 -2.32
C PRO A 65 7.65 4.26 -2.02
N ARG A 66 8.88 4.47 -1.56
CA ARG A 66 9.50 5.79 -1.41
C ARG A 66 9.29 6.66 -2.65
N GLY A 67 9.05 7.95 -2.42
CA GLY A 67 9.14 8.99 -3.45
C GLY A 67 10.25 9.99 -3.09
N TYR A 68 10.17 11.21 -3.61
CA TYR A 68 11.09 12.29 -3.19
C TYR A 68 10.84 12.76 -1.75
N LYS A 69 9.56 12.76 -1.33
CA LYS A 69 9.14 13.22 0.00
C LYS A 69 9.26 12.09 1.01
N VAL A 70 9.63 12.44 2.24
CA VAL A 70 9.75 11.51 3.37
C VAL A 70 8.43 10.82 3.68
N ASN A 71 7.30 11.52 3.64
CA ASN A 71 6.00 10.93 3.88
C ASN A 71 5.18 10.83 2.59
N SER A 72 4.56 9.67 2.37
CA SER A 72 3.63 9.45 1.26
C SER A 72 2.20 9.36 1.81
N PRO A 73 1.24 10.13 1.28
CA PRO A 73 -0.16 10.03 1.70
C PRO A 73 -0.74 8.62 1.52
N ARG A 74 -0.13 7.80 0.63
CA ARG A 74 -0.52 6.41 0.40
C ARG A 74 -0.51 5.54 1.65
N VAL A 75 0.37 5.80 2.61
CA VAL A 75 0.38 5.03 3.86
C VAL A 75 -0.92 5.28 4.63
N VAL A 76 -1.33 6.54 4.73
CA VAL A 76 -2.58 6.95 5.37
C VAL A 76 -3.80 6.42 4.60
N GLU A 77 -3.80 6.55 3.27
CA GLU A 77 -4.88 6.02 2.42
C GLU A 77 -5.02 4.50 2.54
N ALA A 78 -3.91 3.75 2.57
CA ALA A 78 -3.91 2.30 2.77
C ALA A 78 -4.58 1.94 4.10
N ILE A 79 -4.19 2.61 5.19
CA ILE A 79 -4.80 2.44 6.51
C ILE A 79 -6.30 2.77 6.46
N PHE A 80 -6.67 3.90 5.86
CA PHE A 80 -8.06 4.34 5.72
C PHE A 80 -8.93 3.31 4.99
N TYR A 81 -8.43 2.65 3.95
CA TYR A 81 -9.16 1.60 3.23
C TYR A 81 -8.95 0.19 3.79
N GLU A 82 -8.41 0.07 5.02
CA GLU A 82 -8.08 -1.20 5.69
C GLU A 82 -7.17 -2.13 4.85
N CYS A 83 -6.34 -1.56 3.98
CA CYS A 83 -5.38 -2.25 3.15
C CYS A 83 -4.02 -2.26 3.86
N VAL A 84 -3.36 -3.42 4.00
CA VAL A 84 -2.10 -3.50 4.75
C VAL A 84 -1.01 -2.73 4.00
N PRO A 85 -0.46 -1.62 4.55
CA PRO A 85 0.60 -0.88 3.89
C PRO A 85 1.87 -1.73 3.76
N VAL A 86 2.43 -1.76 2.56
CA VAL A 86 3.74 -2.37 2.26
C VAL A 86 4.73 -1.25 1.98
N ILE A 87 5.56 -0.94 2.97
CA ILE A 87 6.56 0.12 2.89
C ILE A 87 7.79 -0.45 2.18
N ILE A 88 8.19 0.20 1.09
CA ILE A 88 9.42 -0.14 0.36
C ILE A 88 10.35 1.06 0.41
N SER A 89 11.29 1.03 1.33
CA SER A 89 12.30 2.07 1.56
C SER A 89 13.32 1.58 2.58
N ASP A 90 14.59 1.49 2.22
CA ASP A 90 15.61 0.89 3.10
C ASP A 90 15.94 1.78 4.32
N ASN A 91 15.78 3.10 4.20
CA ASN A 91 16.10 4.09 5.24
C ASN A 91 14.88 4.89 5.71
N PHE A 92 13.70 4.27 5.77
CA PHE A 92 12.49 4.96 6.24
C PHE A 92 12.12 4.57 7.66
N VAL A 93 12.09 5.58 8.54
CA VAL A 93 11.46 5.47 9.85
C VAL A 93 10.07 6.09 9.74
N PRO A 94 8.99 5.32 9.93
CA PRO A 94 7.64 5.86 9.90
C PRO A 94 7.42 6.96 10.94
N SER A 95 6.55 7.93 10.63
CA SER A 95 6.14 8.91 11.63
C SER A 95 5.50 8.23 12.84
N PHE A 96 5.75 8.76 14.04
CA PHE A 96 5.27 8.17 15.30
C PHE A 96 5.72 6.72 15.51
N PHE A 97 6.90 6.33 15.01
CA PHE A 97 7.46 4.98 15.19
C PHE A 97 7.59 4.58 16.67
N GLU A 98 7.85 5.54 17.57
CA GLU A 98 7.93 5.31 19.01
C GLU A 98 6.55 5.10 19.67
N VAL A 99 5.47 5.53 19.02
CA VAL A 99 4.09 5.44 19.54
C VAL A 99 3.37 4.21 18.97
N PHE A 100 3.52 3.97 17.68
CA PHE A 100 2.85 2.88 16.99
C PHE A 100 3.80 1.72 16.70
N ASN A 101 3.40 0.50 17.06
CA ASN A 101 4.08 -0.70 16.60
C ASN A 101 3.74 -0.97 15.11
N TRP A 102 4.50 -0.36 14.20
CA TRP A 102 4.31 -0.51 12.75
C TRP A 102 4.35 -1.96 12.28
N ALA A 103 5.12 -2.83 12.94
CA ALA A 103 5.18 -4.25 12.59
C ALA A 103 3.86 -5.00 12.85
N ALA A 104 2.96 -4.43 13.65
CA ALA A 104 1.65 -5.01 13.92
C ALA A 104 0.61 -4.76 12.81
N PHE A 105 0.85 -3.80 11.91
CA PHE A 105 -0.13 -3.42 10.87
C PHE A 105 0.48 -3.09 9.50
N SER A 106 1.79 -3.17 9.34
CA SER A 106 2.48 -2.93 8.08
C SER A 106 3.48 -4.03 7.75
N VAL A 107 3.92 -4.06 6.49
CA VAL A 107 5.01 -4.90 6.03
C VAL A 107 6.10 -3.99 5.49
N VAL A 108 7.35 -4.21 5.90
CA VAL A 108 8.51 -3.53 5.32
C VAL A 108 9.22 -4.50 4.38
N VAL A 109 9.50 -4.04 3.16
CA VAL A 109 10.21 -4.81 2.12
C VAL A 109 11.42 -4.01 1.69
N ALA A 110 12.57 -4.68 1.58
CA ALA A 110 13.80 -4.05 1.09
C ALA A 110 13.67 -3.69 -0.38
N GLU A 111 14.32 -2.61 -0.81
CA GLU A 111 14.21 -2.13 -2.20
C GLU A 111 14.73 -3.16 -3.22
N LYS A 112 15.78 -3.91 -2.85
CA LYS A 112 16.33 -5.02 -3.64
C LYS A 112 15.34 -6.16 -3.91
N ASP A 113 14.28 -6.28 -3.10
CA ASP A 113 13.29 -7.35 -3.22
C ASP A 113 12.08 -6.94 -4.08
N VAL A 114 12.07 -5.73 -4.65
CA VAL A 114 11.04 -5.29 -5.60
C VAL A 114 10.82 -6.32 -6.73
N PRO A 115 11.84 -6.90 -7.39
CA PRO A 115 11.62 -7.91 -8.43
C PRO A 115 10.92 -9.19 -7.92
N ARG A 116 10.99 -9.48 -6.62
CA ARG A 116 10.39 -10.66 -5.96
C ARG A 116 9.18 -10.30 -5.10
N LEU A 117 8.62 -9.10 -5.24
CA LEU A 117 7.58 -8.58 -4.35
C LEU A 117 6.38 -9.51 -4.21
N LYS A 118 5.91 -10.14 -5.30
CA LYS A 118 4.81 -11.11 -5.24
C LYS A 118 5.16 -12.32 -4.38
N GLU A 119 6.37 -12.87 -4.51
CA GLU A 119 6.84 -14.00 -3.71
C GLU A 119 6.86 -13.63 -2.22
N VAL A 120 7.48 -12.50 -1.89
CA VAL A 120 7.55 -11.98 -0.52
C VAL A 120 6.15 -11.83 0.10
N LEU A 121 5.21 -11.21 -0.61
CA LEU A 121 3.86 -10.97 -0.10
C LEU A 121 3.00 -12.24 -0.04
N ALA A 122 3.19 -13.17 -0.98
CA ALA A 122 2.48 -14.45 -1.01
C ALA A 122 3.00 -15.43 0.05
N ALA A 123 4.27 -15.33 0.43
CA ALA A 123 4.89 -16.14 1.48
C ALA A 123 4.38 -15.79 2.89
N ILE A 124 3.77 -14.61 3.08
CA ILE A 124 3.18 -14.22 4.37
C ILE A 124 2.02 -15.18 4.71
N PRO A 125 2.11 -15.94 5.83
CA PRO A 125 1.06 -16.87 6.20
C PRO A 125 -0.29 -16.17 6.40
N LYS A 126 -1.38 -16.85 6.03
CA LYS A 126 -2.74 -16.31 6.18
C LYS A 126 -3.04 -15.80 7.59
N LYS A 127 -2.56 -16.50 8.63
CA LYS A 127 -2.70 -16.08 10.04
C LYS A 127 -2.02 -14.73 10.30
N LYS A 128 -0.79 -14.54 9.79
CA LYS A 128 -0.05 -13.27 9.92
C LYS A 128 -0.75 -12.14 9.16
N TYR A 129 -1.22 -12.40 7.95
CA TYR A 129 -2.02 -11.42 7.19
C TYR A 129 -3.29 -10.98 7.94
N LEU A 130 -4.02 -11.91 8.55
CA LEU A 130 -5.22 -11.58 9.33
C LEU A 130 -4.90 -10.70 10.54
N ALA A 131 -3.79 -10.99 11.24
CA ALA A 131 -3.33 -10.16 12.35
C ALA A 131 -2.93 -8.75 11.89
N LEU A 132 -2.20 -8.63 10.78
CA LEU A 132 -1.85 -7.34 10.18
C LEU A 132 -3.10 -6.54 9.80
N HIS A 133 -4.07 -7.17 9.13
CA HIS A 133 -5.32 -6.51 8.76
C HIS A 133 -6.11 -6.07 10.00
N GLU A 134 -6.15 -6.86 11.07
CA GLU A 134 -6.78 -6.45 12.33
C GLU A 134 -6.04 -5.26 12.96
N GLY A 135 -4.70 -5.28 12.94
CA GLY A 135 -3.87 -4.16 13.35
C GLY A 135 -4.22 -2.88 12.60
N VAL A 136 -4.35 -2.94 11.27
CA VAL A 136 -4.78 -1.79 10.45
C VAL A 136 -6.13 -1.25 10.92
N ARG A 137 -7.12 -2.12 11.15
CA ARG A 137 -8.45 -1.70 11.63
C ARG A 137 -8.39 -0.99 12.97
N ARG A 138 -7.57 -1.49 13.90
CA ARG A 138 -7.40 -0.87 15.24
C ARG A 138 -6.77 0.51 15.15
N VAL A 139 -5.77 0.69 14.28
CA VAL A 139 -5.09 1.99 14.14
C VAL A 139 -5.85 2.97 13.25
N GLN A 140 -6.75 2.50 12.38
CA GLN A 140 -7.49 3.33 11.40
C GLN A 140 -8.12 4.57 12.01
N GLN A 141 -8.70 4.47 13.21
CA GLN A 141 -9.33 5.59 13.93
C GLN A 141 -8.38 6.76 14.21
N HIS A 142 -7.06 6.51 14.28
CA HIS A 142 -6.04 7.54 14.52
C HIS A 142 -5.56 8.23 13.24
N PHE A 143 -5.99 7.75 12.07
CA PHE A 143 -5.58 8.26 10.76
C PHE A 143 -6.77 8.84 9.97
N LEU A 144 -7.85 9.22 10.68
CA LEU A 144 -9.03 9.82 10.08
C LEU A 144 -8.78 11.30 9.76
N TRP A 145 -9.21 11.72 8.57
CA TRP A 145 -9.22 13.14 8.22
C TRP A 145 -10.49 13.80 8.79
N HIS A 146 -10.30 14.74 9.71
CA HIS A 146 -11.38 15.55 10.25
C HIS A 146 -11.50 16.85 9.44
N LYS A 147 -12.71 17.14 8.92
CA LYS A 147 -12.96 18.40 8.17
C LYS A 147 -12.91 19.64 9.06
N GLN A 148 -13.13 19.46 10.36
CA GLN A 148 -13.05 20.48 11.38
C GLN A 148 -12.11 19.95 12.48
N PRO A 149 -11.11 20.73 12.92
CA PRO A 149 -10.17 20.34 13.97
C PRO A 149 -10.84 20.06 15.32
#